data_AF-A0A842LVD1-F1
#
_entry.id   AF-A0A842LVD1-F1
#
_cell.length_a   1.000
_cell.length_b   1.000
_cell.length_c   1.000
_cell.angle_alpha   90.00
_cell.angle_beta   90.00
_cell.angle_gamma   90.00
#
_symmetry.space_group_name_H-M   'P 1'
#
loop_
_entity.id
_entity.type
_entity.pdbx_description
1 polymer ?
#
loop_
_entity_poly.entity_id
_entity_poly.type
_entity_poly.pdbx_seq_one_letter_code
_entity_poly.pdbx_strand_id
1 'polypeptide(L)'
;MVLDLAKFKKECVSSLAVMLILGIITLVLAPFTGHYRGLYLCSLLGIIIVFASGAYLFLVYGRAAKDIRDIAVPTMQSLWVSTSMGLGYIVTALAPYFQISATIAAVLFIVGWCLLLFGAYRLVTISKKTGIPLAV
;
A
#
# COMPACT_ATOMS: atom_id res chain seq x y z
N MET A 1 -19.98 -7.53 -19.29
CA MET A 1 -18.52 -7.66 -19.47
C MET A 1 -18.09 -8.93 -18.73
N VAL A 2 -17.74 -10.00 -19.45
CA VAL A 2 -17.25 -11.23 -18.80
C VAL A 2 -15.85 -10.93 -18.25
N LEU A 3 -15.71 -10.89 -16.93
CA LEU A 3 -14.44 -10.56 -16.28
C LEU A 3 -13.53 -11.79 -16.37
N ASP A 4 -12.44 -11.68 -17.12
CA ASP A 4 -11.41 -12.73 -17.16
C ASP A 4 -10.69 -12.79 -15.80
N LEU A 5 -10.87 -13.92 -15.10
CA LEU A 5 -10.34 -14.16 -13.76
C LEU A 5 -8.81 -14.12 -13.73
N ALA A 6 -8.14 -14.64 -14.76
CA ALA A 6 -6.68 -14.68 -14.83
C ALA A 6 -6.11 -13.27 -15.02
N LYS A 7 -6.72 -12.49 -15.92
CA LYS A 7 -6.37 -11.08 -16.13
C LYS A 7 -6.61 -10.24 -14.88
N PHE A 8 -7.75 -10.44 -14.21
CA PHE A 8 -8.09 -9.74 -12.97
C PHE A 8 -7.12 -10.09 -11.83
N LYS A 9 -6.75 -11.37 -11.69
CA LYS A 9 -5.73 -11.83 -10.73
C LYS A 9 -4.41 -11.12 -10.98
N LYS A 10 -3.93 -11.07 -12.23
CA LYS A 10 -2.68 -10.38 -12.60
C LYS A 10 -2.71 -8.90 -12.23
N GLU A 11 -3.82 -8.22 -12.51
CA GLU A 11 -4.00 -6.81 -12.13
C GLU A 11 -3.95 -6.60 -10.61
N CYS A 12 -4.57 -7.48 -9.83
CA CYS A 12 -4.56 -7.40 -8.36
C CYS A 12 -3.18 -7.67 -7.79
N VAL A 13 -2.49 -8.72 -8.25
CA VAL A 13 -1.11 -9.03 -7.87
C VAL A 13 -0.18 -7.87 -8.19
N SER A 14 -0.30 -7.27 -9.38
CA SER A 14 0.48 -6.09 -9.75
C SER A 14 0.22 -4.90 -8.83
N SER A 15 -1.02 -4.71 -8.37
CA SER A 15 -1.36 -3.64 -7.44
C SER A 15 -0.70 -3.84 -6.08
N LEU A 16 -0.74 -5.08 -5.57
CA LEU A 16 -0.09 -5.47 -4.32
C LEU A 16 1.44 -5.35 -4.42
N ALA A 17 2.01 -5.71 -5.56
CA ALA A 17 3.44 -5.57 -5.80
C ALA A 17 3.88 -4.10 -5.79
N VAL A 18 3.11 -3.19 -6.41
CA VAL A 18 3.39 -1.75 -6.36
C VAL A 18 3.34 -1.22 -4.93
N MET A 19 2.32 -1.58 -4.15
CA MET A 19 2.25 -1.19 -2.73
C MET A 19 3.41 -1.75 -1.92
N LEU A 20 3.80 -3.00 -2.16
CA LEU A 20 4.94 -3.63 -1.51
C LEU A 20 6.24 -2.89 -1.82
N ILE A 21 6.49 -2.54 -3.09
CA ILE A 21 7.69 -1.80 -3.50
C ILE A 21 7.72 -0.43 -2.81
N LEU A 22 6.61 0.29 -2.80
CA LEU A 22 6.52 1.58 -2.10
C LEU A 22 6.78 1.43 -0.60
N GLY A 23 6.24 0.38 0.04
CA GLY A 23 6.54 0.04 1.43
C GLY A 23 8.02 -0.24 1.68
N ILE A 24 8.67 -1.03 0.82
CA ILE A 24 10.11 -1.33 0.91
C ILE A 24 10.94 -0.04 0.77
N ILE A 25 10.58 0.84 -0.17
CA ILE A 25 11.24 2.15 -0.33
C ILE A 25 11.18 2.93 0.99
N THR A 26 10.02 2.98 1.65
CA THR A 26 9.92 3.68 2.94
C THR A 26 10.80 3.05 4.02
N LEU A 27 10.95 1.72 4.05
CA LEU A 27 11.86 1.06 5.00
C LEU A 27 13.34 1.34 4.72
N VAL A 28 13.72 1.37 3.44
CA VAL A 28 15.07 1.73 3.03
C VAL A 28 15.39 3.18 3.40
N LEU A 29 14.40 4.08 3.37
CA LEU A 29 14.57 5.49 3.74
C LEU A 29 14.62 5.73 5.26
N ALA A 30 14.07 4.82 6.07
CA ALA A 30 13.99 4.94 7.53
C ALA A 30 15.34 5.27 8.23
N PRO A 31 16.47 4.58 7.96
CA PRO A 31 17.77 4.91 8.58
C PRO A 31 18.31 6.29 8.19
N PHE A 32 17.85 6.86 7.07
CA PHE A 32 18.31 8.17 6.58
C PHE A 32 17.51 9.35 7.15
N THR A 33 16.48 9.08 7.96
CA THR A 33 15.65 10.12 8.59
C THR A 33 16.46 11.05 9.51
N GLY A 34 17.58 10.58 10.04
CA GLY A 34 18.52 11.37 10.85
C GLY A 34 18.14 11.53 12.32
N HIS A 35 16.95 11.06 12.73
CA HIS A 35 16.48 11.15 14.10
C HIS A 35 15.59 9.96 14.48
N TYR A 36 15.66 9.50 15.74
CA TYR A 36 14.97 8.27 16.18
C TYR A 36 13.44 8.35 16.02
N ARG A 37 12.83 9.54 16.17
CA ARG A 37 11.38 9.72 15.98
C ARG A 37 10.96 9.48 14.53
N GLY A 38 11.72 10.05 13.59
CA GLY A 38 11.55 9.83 12.16
C GLY A 38 11.78 8.35 11.80
N LEU A 39 12.83 7.75 12.35
CA LEU A 39 13.14 6.33 12.19
C LEU A 39 11.96 5.47 12.63
N TYR A 40 11.46 5.62 13.86
CA TYR A 40 10.36 4.82 14.38
C TYR A 40 9.08 4.99 13.58
N LEU A 41 8.72 6.22 13.20
CA LEU A 41 7.57 6.49 12.34
C LEU A 41 7.71 5.76 11.00
N CYS A 42 8.83 5.96 10.31
CA CYS A 42 9.09 5.42 8.98
C CYS A 42 9.19 3.90 8.99
N SER A 43 9.84 3.33 10.00
CA SER A 43 9.92 1.89 10.19
C SER A 43 8.54 1.30 10.48
N LEU A 44 7.75 1.89 11.38
CA LEU A 44 6.44 1.37 11.74
C LEU A 44 5.48 1.36 10.55
N LEU A 45 5.30 2.52 9.90
CA LEU A 45 4.41 2.63 8.74
C LEU A 45 4.89 1.76 7.57
N GLY A 46 6.20 1.75 7.31
CA GLY A 46 6.80 0.91 6.27
C GLY A 46 6.61 -0.58 6.52
N ILE A 47 6.80 -1.06 7.76
CA ILE A 47 6.61 -2.48 8.13
C ILE A 47 5.15 -2.87 7.91
N ILE A 48 4.20 -2.03 8.32
CA ILE A 48 2.76 -2.31 8.14
C ILE A 48 2.44 -2.44 6.64
N ILE A 49 2.93 -1.54 5.79
CA ILE A 49 2.71 -1.61 4.34
C ILE A 49 3.31 -2.89 3.76
N VAL A 50 4.56 -3.20 4.11
CA VAL A 50 5.27 -4.37 3.59
C VAL A 50 4.60 -5.66 4.05
N PHE A 51 4.21 -5.75 5.32
CA PHE A 51 3.55 -6.92 5.85
C PHE A 51 2.16 -7.11 5.22
N ALA A 52 1.35 -6.05 5.15
CA ALA A 52 0.04 -6.10 4.51
C ALA A 52 0.17 -6.46 3.02
N SER A 53 1.01 -5.77 2.27
CA SER A 53 1.17 -6.01 0.83
C SER A 53 1.78 -7.38 0.55
N GLY A 54 2.81 -7.77 1.30
CA GLY A 54 3.52 -9.04 1.13
C GLY A 54 2.66 -10.25 1.51
N ALA A 55 2.00 -10.22 2.67
CA ALA A 55 1.15 -11.32 3.12
C ALA A 55 -0.03 -11.53 2.16
N TYR A 56 -0.72 -10.46 1.76
CA TYR A 56 -1.84 -10.57 0.82
C TYR A 56 -1.37 -10.90 -0.60
N LEU A 57 -0.19 -10.47 -1.04
CA LEU A 57 0.40 -10.89 -2.32
C LEU A 57 0.66 -12.39 -2.34
N PHE A 58 1.24 -12.94 -1.27
CA PHE A 58 1.44 -14.37 -1.13
C PHE A 58 0.11 -15.14 -1.17
N LEU A 59 -0.90 -14.66 -0.44
CA LEU A 59 -2.24 -15.27 -0.41
C LEU A 59 -2.92 -15.26 -1.78
N VAL A 60 -2.92 -14.12 -2.47
CA VAL A 60 -3.59 -13.96 -3.78
C VAL A 60 -2.83 -14.70 -4.87
N TYR A 61 -1.49 -14.65 -4.87
CA TYR A 61 -0.67 -15.34 -5.86
C TYR A 61 -0.72 -16.85 -5.70
N GLY A 62 -0.52 -17.34 -4.47
CA GLY A 62 -0.37 -18.76 -4.14
C GLY A 62 -1.65 -19.59 -4.19
N ARG A 63 -2.84 -18.98 -4.05
CA ARG A 63 -4.12 -19.70 -4.14
C ARG A 63 -4.62 -19.79 -5.59
N ALA A 64 -5.11 -20.98 -5.95
CA ALA A 64 -5.96 -21.15 -7.13
C ALA A 64 -7.30 -20.46 -6.86
N ALA A 65 -7.51 -19.30 -7.49
CA ALA A 65 -8.74 -18.55 -7.34
C ALA A 65 -9.88 -19.30 -8.02
N LYS A 66 -10.94 -19.60 -7.27
CA LYS A 66 -12.17 -20.20 -7.81
C LYS A 66 -13.17 -19.11 -8.19
N ASP A 67 -13.18 -18.04 -7.40
CA ASP A 67 -14.05 -16.88 -7.61
C ASP A 67 -13.30 -15.54 -7.62
N ILE A 68 -13.94 -14.53 -8.21
CA ILE A 68 -13.46 -13.14 -8.24
C ILE A 68 -13.30 -12.59 -6.80
N ARG A 69 -14.22 -12.98 -5.89
CA ARG A 69 -14.22 -12.53 -4.49
C ARG A 69 -12.98 -12.99 -3.74
N ASP A 70 -12.48 -14.18 -4.02
CA ASP A 70 -11.27 -14.75 -3.39
C ASP A 70 -10.02 -13.92 -3.66
N ILE A 71 -10.02 -13.15 -4.77
CA ILE A 71 -8.93 -12.25 -5.14
C ILE A 71 -9.22 -10.84 -4.65
N ALA A 72 -10.43 -10.36 -4.90
CA ALA A 72 -10.78 -8.96 -4.74
C ALA A 72 -10.84 -8.52 -3.27
N VAL A 73 -11.45 -9.32 -2.39
CA VAL A 73 -11.52 -9.04 -0.94
C VAL A 73 -10.14 -8.86 -0.31
N PRO A 74 -9.22 -9.84 -0.38
CA PRO A 74 -7.89 -9.69 0.21
C PRO A 74 -7.09 -8.55 -0.43
N THR A 75 -7.24 -8.34 -1.73
CA THR A 75 -6.58 -7.22 -2.42
C THR A 75 -7.07 -5.88 -1.88
N MET A 76 -8.38 -5.71 -1.69
CA MET A 76 -8.97 -4.47 -1.16
C MET A 76 -8.55 -4.22 0.30
N GLN A 77 -8.52 -5.26 1.14
CA GLN A 77 -8.05 -5.13 2.52
C GLN A 77 -6.59 -4.66 2.57
N SER A 78 -5.71 -5.27 1.77
CA SER A 78 -4.31 -4.87 1.68
C SER A 78 -4.14 -3.43 1.18
N LEU A 79 -4.90 -3.05 0.15
CA LEU A 79 -4.89 -1.70 -0.40
C LEU A 79 -5.35 -0.68 0.65
N TRP A 80 -6.40 -0.94 1.41
CA TRP A 80 -6.86 -0.04 2.47
C TRP A 80 -5.82 0.20 3.54
N VAL A 81 -5.22 -0.88 4.06
CA VAL A 81 -4.16 -0.78 5.07
C VAL A 81 -3.00 0.06 4.53
N SER A 82 -2.51 -0.27 3.34
CA SER A 82 -1.35 0.39 2.73
C SER A 82 -1.62 1.87 2.40
N THR A 83 -2.81 2.18 1.88
CA THR A 83 -3.28 3.54 1.58
C THR A 83 -3.38 4.38 2.86
N SER A 84 -3.87 3.79 3.95
CA SER A 84 -4.00 4.46 5.25
C SER A 84 -2.63 4.81 5.83
N MET A 85 -1.64 3.92 5.69
CA MET A 85 -0.27 4.24 6.08
C MET A 85 0.35 5.33 5.19
N GLY A 86 -0.03 5.38 3.90
CA GLY A 86 0.30 6.47 2.99
C GLY A 86 -0.18 7.84 3.49
N LEU A 87 -1.42 7.93 4.01
CA LEU A 87 -1.93 9.14 4.69
C LEU A 87 -1.08 9.51 5.91
N GLY A 88 -0.62 8.50 6.66
CA GLY A 88 0.35 8.69 7.74
C GLY A 88 1.53 9.53 7.28
N TYR A 89 2.19 9.15 6.19
CA TYR A 89 3.32 9.90 5.64
C TYR A 89 2.95 11.31 5.16
N ILE A 90 1.78 11.50 4.53
CA ILE A 90 1.35 12.83 4.06
C ILE A 90 1.24 13.80 5.23
N VAL A 91 0.69 13.36 6.36
CA VAL A 91 0.46 14.23 7.53
C VAL A 91 1.71 14.39 8.39
N THR A 92 2.52 13.33 8.50
CA THR A 92 3.61 13.28 9.49
C THR A 92 5.00 13.55 8.93
N ALA A 93 5.25 13.33 7.63
CA ALA A 93 6.61 13.43 7.08
C ALA A 93 7.19 14.84 7.21
N LEU A 94 6.37 15.88 6.99
CA LEU A 94 6.76 17.29 7.10
C LEU A 94 6.53 17.87 8.51
N ALA A 95 6.01 17.07 9.45
CA ALA A 95 5.74 17.56 10.78
C ALA A 95 7.05 17.73 11.58
N PRO A 96 7.28 18.90 12.20
CA PRO A 96 8.54 19.21 12.89
C PRO A 96 8.81 18.27 14.08
N TYR A 97 7.76 17.68 14.65
CA TYR A 97 7.84 16.74 15.77
C TYR A 97 8.76 15.54 15.50
N PHE A 98 8.75 15.01 14.27
CA PHE A 98 9.50 13.81 13.90
C PHE A 98 10.96 14.09 13.52
N GLN A 99 11.30 15.37 13.29
CA GLN A 99 12.66 15.83 12.98
C GLN A 99 13.31 15.06 11.83
N ILE A 100 12.53 14.73 10.80
CA ILE A 100 13.02 14.08 9.60
C ILE A 100 13.80 15.10 8.78
N SER A 101 14.98 14.71 8.29
CA SER A 101 15.74 15.56 7.37
C SER A 101 14.88 15.99 6.16
N ALA A 102 14.97 17.26 5.77
CA ALA A 102 14.05 17.85 4.78
C ALA A 102 14.00 17.06 3.47
N THR A 103 15.15 16.57 3.00
CA THR A 103 15.25 15.72 1.80
C THR A 103 14.45 14.44 1.93
N ILE A 104 14.58 13.72 3.05
CA ILE A 104 13.87 12.45 3.28
C ILE A 104 12.38 12.71 3.54
N ALA A 105 12.06 13.77 4.27
CA ALA A 105 10.68 14.20 4.50
C ALA A 105 9.94 14.46 3.18
N ALA A 106 10.58 15.16 2.23
CA ALA A 106 10.01 15.41 0.91
C ALA A 106 9.78 14.10 0.12
N VAL A 107 10.75 13.18 0.14
CA VAL A 107 10.61 11.87 -0.53
C VAL A 107 9.48 11.06 0.09
N LEU A 108 9.41 10.97 1.43
CA LEU A 108 8.34 10.25 2.14
C LEU A 108 6.97 10.89 1.88
N PHE A 109 6.88 12.21 1.79
CA PHE A 109 5.66 12.91 1.44
C PHE A 109 5.17 12.55 0.02
N ILE A 110 6.09 12.52 -0.97
CA ILE A 110 5.78 12.10 -2.34
C ILE A 110 5.33 10.63 -2.36
N VAL A 111 6.04 9.75 -1.66
CA VAL A 111 5.66 8.33 -1.55
C VAL A 111 4.29 8.17 -0.90
N GLY A 112 3.98 8.96 0.13
CA GLY A 112 2.66 9.01 0.76
C GLY A 112 1.55 9.34 -0.24
N TRP A 113 1.77 10.35 -1.10
CA TRP A 113 0.83 10.68 -2.18
C TRP A 113 0.69 9.58 -3.23
N CYS A 114 1.81 8.95 -3.61
CA CYS A 114 1.77 7.82 -4.53
C CYS A 114 0.93 6.66 -3.95
N LEU A 115 1.15 6.30 -2.68
CA LEU A 115 0.36 5.28 -1.97
C LEU A 115 -1.12 5.66 -1.93
N LEU A 116 -1.43 6.91 -1.57
CA LEU A 116 -2.79 7.39 -1.44
C LEU A 116 -3.55 7.36 -2.78
N LEU A 117 -3.01 8.01 -3.80
CA LEU A 117 -3.67 8.17 -5.10
C LEU A 117 -3.77 6.84 -5.83
N PHE A 118 -2.69 6.06 -5.84
CA PHE A 118 -2.70 4.73 -6.46
C PHE A 118 -3.65 3.79 -5.73
N GLY A 119 -3.61 3.77 -4.40
CA GLY A 119 -4.47 2.93 -3.57
C GLY A 119 -5.95 3.26 -3.76
N ALA A 120 -6.32 4.53 -3.66
CA ALA A 120 -7.69 4.99 -3.89
C ALA A 120 -8.17 4.64 -5.31
N TYR A 121 -7.35 4.91 -6.33
CA TYR A 121 -7.68 4.56 -7.71
C TYR A 121 -7.95 3.05 -7.88
N ARG A 122 -7.07 2.20 -7.33
CA ARG A 122 -7.19 0.74 -7.44
C ARG A 122 -8.36 0.19 -6.63
N LEU A 123 -8.63 0.72 -5.44
CA LEU A 123 -9.81 0.39 -4.64
C LEU A 123 -11.10 0.66 -5.42
N VAL A 124 -11.25 1.86 -5.99
CA VAL A 124 -12.42 2.23 -6.80
C VAL A 124 -12.52 1.36 -8.05
N THR A 125 -11.40 1.08 -8.71
CA THR A 125 -11.37 0.25 -9.92
C THR A 125 -11.80 -1.19 -9.63
N ILE A 126 -11.29 -1.78 -8.55
CA ILE A 126 -11.67 -3.14 -8.14
C ILE A 126 -13.15 -3.18 -7.76
N SER A 127 -13.61 -2.26 -6.91
CA SER A 127 -15.02 -2.20 -6.50
C SER A 127 -15.97 -2.09 -7.69
N LYS A 128 -15.67 -1.22 -8.67
CA LYS A 128 -16.47 -1.09 -9.90
C LYS A 128 -16.47 -2.35 -10.77
N LYS A 129 -15.35 -3.09 -10.82
CA LYS A 129 -15.22 -4.31 -11.63
C LYS A 129 -15.88 -5.53 -10.99
N THR A 130 -15.94 -5.60 -9.66
CA THR A 130 -16.36 -6.80 -8.92
C THR A 130 -17.68 -6.64 -8.19
N GLY A 131 -18.19 -5.41 -8.04
CA GLY A 131 -19.39 -5.11 -7.24
C GLY A 131 -19.17 -5.25 -5.74
N ILE A 132 -17.93 -5.46 -5.29
CA ILE A 132 -17.59 -5.55 -3.86
C ILE A 132 -17.56 -4.14 -3.28
N PRO A 133 -18.21 -3.90 -2.12
CA PRO A 133 -18.24 -2.58 -1.50
C PRO A 133 -16.82 -2.12 -1.15
N LEU A 134 -16.60 -0.81 -1.13
CA LEU A 134 -15.30 -0.25 -0.77
C LEU A 134 -14.92 -0.59 0.68
N ALA A 135 -15.87 -0.63 1.60
CA ALA A 135 -15.65 -1.09 2.97
C ALA A 135 -15.77 -2.62 3.04
N VAL A 136 -14.66 -3.30 3.33
CA VAL A 136 -14.53 -4.76 3.40
C VAL A 136 -13.73 -5.15 4.63
#